data_AF-A0A497D7D5-F1
#
_entry.id   AF-A0A497D7D5-F1
#
_cell.length_a   1.000
_cell.length_b   1.000
_cell.length_c   1.000
_cell.angle_alpha   90.00
_cell.angle_beta   90.00
_cell.angle_gamma   90.00
#
_symmetry.space_group_name_H-M   'P 1'
#
loop_
_entity.id
_entity.type
_entity.pdbx_description
1 polymer ?
#
loop_
_entity_poly.entity_id
_entity_poly.type
_entity_poly.pdbx_seq_one_letter_code
_entity_poly.pdbx_strand_id
1 'polypeptide(L)'
;MGKKELTIKDLISSANAFCEQETKYENKELYGVTDGKAVGTYIEHKFKEFLNKSFKLDNGNSARGIDLPAPKINTDIKVTSIKQPQS
;
A
#
# COMPACT_ATOMS: atom_id res chain seq x y z
N MET A 1 -0.62 -12.98 -20.76
CA MET A 1 0.52 -13.05 -19.82
C MET A 1 0.00 -13.10 -18.40
N GLY A 2 0.39 -14.11 -17.59
CA GLY A 2 0.02 -14.16 -16.17
C GLY A 2 0.78 -13.13 -15.36
N LYS A 3 0.10 -12.40 -14.46
CA LYS A 3 0.74 -11.50 -13.50
C LYS A 3 1.71 -12.31 -12.61
N LYS A 4 2.89 -11.76 -12.34
CA LYS A 4 3.93 -12.38 -11.51
C LYS A 4 3.47 -12.48 -10.05
N GLU A 5 3.86 -13.53 -9.33
CA GLU A 5 3.66 -13.62 -7.88
C GLU A 5 4.45 -12.50 -7.16
N LEU A 6 3.81 -11.85 -6.19
CA LEU A 6 4.47 -10.86 -5.35
C LEU A 6 5.42 -11.55 -4.36
N THR A 7 6.68 -11.12 -4.31
CA THR A 7 7.65 -11.56 -3.29
C THR A 7 8.00 -10.42 -2.34
N ILE A 8 8.57 -10.71 -1.17
CA ILE A 8 8.97 -9.66 -0.19
C ILE A 8 9.95 -8.67 -0.83
N LYS A 9 10.88 -9.14 -1.67
CA LYS A 9 11.83 -8.27 -2.38
C LYS A 9 11.12 -7.36 -3.38
N ASP A 10 10.20 -7.91 -4.16
CA ASP A 10 9.38 -7.13 -5.09
C ASP A 10 8.49 -6.13 -4.33
N LEU A 11 7.96 -6.49 -3.16
CA LEU A 11 7.16 -5.62 -2.30
C LEU A 11 7.99 -4.42 -1.79
N ILE A 12 9.19 -4.67 -1.27
CA ILE A 12 10.10 -3.60 -0.80
C ILE A 12 10.48 -2.69 -1.97
N SER A 13 10.79 -3.24 -3.13
CA SER A 13 11.13 -2.44 -4.32
C SER A 13 9.94 -1.62 -4.81
N SER A 14 8.74 -2.21 -4.82
CA SER A 14 7.51 -1.53 -5.21
C SER A 14 7.12 -0.44 -4.21
N ALA A 15 7.32 -0.66 -2.91
CA ALA A 15 7.10 0.34 -1.87
C ALA A 15 8.03 1.55 -2.04
N ASN A 16 9.32 1.33 -2.32
CA ASN A 16 10.25 2.42 -2.62
C ASN A 16 9.81 3.20 -3.87
N ALA A 17 9.51 2.50 -4.96
CA ALA A 17 9.05 3.14 -6.20
C ALA A 17 7.75 3.93 -6.00
N PHE A 18 6.82 3.39 -5.21
CA PHE A 18 5.58 4.05 -4.85
C PHE A 18 5.85 5.31 -4.03
N CYS A 19 6.68 5.26 -2.99
CA CYS A 19 7.06 6.43 -2.20
C CYS A 19 7.74 7.52 -3.04
N GLU A 20 8.62 7.16 -3.97
CA GLU A 20 9.23 8.12 -4.90
C GLU A 20 8.19 8.76 -5.83
N GLN A 21 7.22 7.98 -6.30
CA GLN A 21 6.12 8.48 -7.13
C GLN A 21 5.21 9.42 -6.34
N GLU A 22 4.81 9.03 -5.13
CA GLU A 22 3.95 9.82 -4.24
C GLU A 22 4.64 11.09 -3.74
N THR A 23 5.97 11.11 -3.65
CA THR A 23 6.74 12.33 -3.37
C THR A 23 6.63 13.34 -4.50
N LYS A 24 6.55 12.88 -5.76
CA LYS A 24 6.38 13.75 -6.94
C LYS A 24 4.91 14.07 -7.22
N TYR A 25 4.00 13.19 -6.80
CA TYR A 25 2.57 13.34 -7.02
C TYR A 25 1.98 14.28 -5.99
N GLU A 26 1.44 15.40 -6.44
CA GLU A 26 0.88 16.43 -5.57
C GLU A 26 -0.34 15.97 -4.76
N ASN A 27 -0.84 14.73 -4.86
CA ASN A 27 -1.89 14.15 -3.99
C ASN A 27 -2.97 15.16 -3.54
N LYS A 28 -3.55 15.89 -4.49
CA LYS A 28 -4.47 17.02 -4.21
C LYS A 28 -5.70 16.58 -3.40
N GLU A 29 -6.08 15.31 -3.48
CA GLU A 29 -7.16 14.70 -2.70
C GLU A 29 -6.88 14.66 -1.19
N LEU A 30 -5.60 14.72 -0.80
CA LEU A 30 -5.17 14.79 0.60
C LEU A 30 -5.05 16.24 1.09
N TYR A 31 -5.28 17.25 0.26
CA TYR A 31 -5.13 18.66 0.65
C TYR A 31 -6.27 19.05 1.60
N GLY A 32 -5.91 19.46 2.81
CA GLY A 32 -6.87 19.80 3.85
C GLY A 32 -7.41 18.59 4.63
N VAL A 33 -6.98 17.36 4.30
CA VAL A 33 -7.31 16.18 5.10
C VAL A 33 -6.45 16.19 6.36
N THR A 34 -7.09 16.37 7.50
CA THR A 34 -6.45 16.34 8.83
C THR A 34 -6.58 14.99 9.52
N ASP A 35 -7.48 14.14 9.02
CA ASP A 35 -7.71 12.80 9.56
C ASP A 35 -6.63 11.83 9.06
N GLY A 36 -5.69 11.48 9.94
CA GLY A 36 -4.59 10.59 9.59
C GLY A 36 -5.04 9.19 9.16
N LYS A 37 -6.24 8.76 9.58
CA LYS A 37 -6.83 7.49 9.16
C LYS A 37 -7.31 7.56 7.72
N ALA A 38 -7.99 8.64 7.31
CA ALA A 38 -8.39 8.86 5.93
C ALA A 38 -7.19 8.91 4.98
N VAL A 39 -6.09 9.58 5.40
CA VAL A 39 -4.83 9.57 4.65
C VAL A 39 -4.27 8.15 4.53
N GLY A 40 -4.24 7.40 5.64
CA GLY A 40 -3.75 6.02 5.66
C GLY A 40 -4.55 5.13 4.71
N THR A 41 -5.87 5.12 4.84
CA THR A 41 -6.77 4.34 3.98
C THR A 41 -6.60 4.68 2.50
N TYR A 42 -6.46 5.97 2.16
CA TYR A 42 -6.23 6.39 0.78
C TYR A 42 -4.92 5.81 0.21
N ILE A 43 -3.82 5.95 0.96
CA ILE A 43 -2.51 5.45 0.54
C ILE A 43 -2.49 3.92 0.48
N GLU A 44 -3.11 3.22 1.44
CA GLU A 44 -3.24 1.76 1.43
C GLU A 44 -3.96 1.26 0.17
N HIS A 45 -5.10 1.87 -0.17
CA HIS A 45 -5.86 1.54 -1.38
C HIS A 45 -5.03 1.78 -2.63
N LYS A 46 -4.38 2.95 -2.72
CA LYS A 46 -3.55 3.34 -3.88
C LYS A 46 -2.35 2.41 -4.05
N PHE A 47 -1.71 2.01 -2.96
CA PHE A 47 -0.58 1.08 -2.99
C PHE A 47 -1.03 -0.34 -3.38
N LYS A 48 -2.16 -0.83 -2.87
CA LYS A 48 -2.77 -2.09 -3.31
C LYS A 48 -3.07 -2.07 -4.82
N GLU A 49 -3.64 -0.99 -5.34
CA GLU A 49 -3.86 -0.86 -6.79
C GLU A 49 -2.55 -0.86 -7.59
N PHE A 50 -1.54 -0.13 -7.10
CA PHE A 50 -0.21 -0.13 -7.72
C PHE A 50 0.38 -1.53 -7.83
N LEU A 51 0.32 -2.30 -6.73
CA LEU A 51 0.76 -3.68 -6.70
C LEU A 51 -0.09 -4.58 -7.60
N ASN A 52 -1.42 -4.40 -7.66
CA ASN A 52 -2.32 -5.20 -8.50
C ASN A 52 -2.07 -4.98 -10.00
N LYS A 53 -1.54 -3.82 -10.41
CA LYS A 53 -1.17 -3.56 -11.81
C LYS A 53 -0.02 -4.46 -12.28
N SER A 54 0.99 -4.66 -11.43
CA SER A 54 2.22 -5.39 -11.78
C SER A 54 2.25 -6.84 -11.29
N PHE A 55 1.58 -7.13 -10.18
CA PHE A 55 1.63 -8.42 -9.49
C PHE A 55 0.24 -9.02 -9.31
N LYS A 56 0.22 -10.35 -9.17
CA LYS A 56 -0.99 -11.07 -8.79
C LYS A 56 -1.15 -10.95 -7.29
N LEU A 57 -1.98 -10.01 -6.85
CA LEU A 57 -2.39 -9.93 -5.45
C LEU A 57 -3.50 -10.95 -5.20
N ASP A 58 -3.34 -11.72 -4.13
CA ASP A 58 -4.46 -12.44 -3.56
C ASP A 58 -5.24 -11.43 -2.73
N ASN A 59 -6.31 -10.87 -3.31
CA ASN A 59 -7.31 -10.11 -2.55
C ASN A 59 -8.10 -11.14 -1.72
N GLY A 60 -7.41 -11.78 -0.77
CA GLY A 60 -8.01 -12.75 0.11
C GLY A 60 -9.16 -12.08 0.86
N ASN A 61 -10.25 -12.83 1.02
CA ASN A 61 -11.48 -12.42 1.69
C ASN A 61 -11.16 -11.49 2.88
N SER A 62 -11.62 -10.23 2.84
CA SER A 62 -11.40 -9.18 3.86
C SER A 62 -11.69 -9.63 5.30
N ALA A 63 -12.36 -10.78 5.46
CA ALA A 63 -12.60 -11.51 6.70
C ALA A 63 -11.34 -11.87 7.53
N ARG A 64 -10.12 -11.91 6.97
CA ARG A 64 -8.90 -12.23 7.75
C ARG A 64 -8.18 -11.00 8.34
N GLY A 65 -8.58 -9.79 7.96
CA GLY A 65 -7.99 -8.55 8.48
C GLY A 65 -6.50 -8.36 8.17
N ILE A 66 -5.99 -8.98 7.10
CA ILE A 66 -4.59 -8.85 6.66
C ILE A 66 -4.57 -8.26 5.25
N ASP A 67 -3.77 -7.21 5.08
CA ASP A 67 -3.70 -6.40 3.85
C ASP A 67 -3.11 -7.16 2.64
N LEU A 68 -2.08 -7.99 2.88
CA LEU A 68 -1.45 -8.85 1.89
C LEU A 68 -1.42 -10.30 2.40
N PRO A 69 -2.52 -11.06 2.27
CA PRO A 69 -2.66 -12.41 2.83
C PRO A 69 -1.91 -13.48 2.04
N ALA A 70 -1.18 -13.11 0.98
CA ALA A 70 -0.41 -14.05 0.18
C ALA A 70 0.53 -14.85 1.10
N PRO A 71 0.56 -16.19 1.02
CA PRO A 71 1.25 -17.04 1.99
C PRO A 71 2.76 -16.78 2.11
N LYS A 72 3.37 -16.17 1.08
CA LYS A 72 4.79 -15.77 1.07
C LYS A 72 5.07 -14.38 1.67
N ILE A 73 4.04 -13.53 1.77
CA ILE A 73 4.16 -12.13 2.21
C ILE A 73 3.59 -11.99 3.61
N ASN A 74 2.31 -12.37 3.80
CA ASN A 74 1.57 -12.27 5.06
C ASN A 74 1.89 -10.97 5.84
N THR A 75 1.83 -9.83 5.14
CA THR A 75 2.31 -8.54 5.63
C THR A 75 1.15 -7.55 5.71
N ASP A 76 1.19 -6.70 6.73
CA ASP A 76 0.26 -5.59 6.93
C ASP A 76 0.83 -4.29 6.34
N ILE A 77 0.01 -3.48 5.70
CA ILE A 77 0.42 -2.17 5.19
C ILE A 77 0.04 -1.14 6.24
N LYS A 78 1.03 -0.52 6.87
CA LYS A 78 0.81 0.62 7.77
C LYS A 78 1.31 1.91 7.17
N VAL A 79 0.47 2.93 7.26
CA VAL A 79 0.81 4.30 6.90
C VAL A 79 0.85 5.12 8.18
N THR A 80 1.90 5.92 8.34
CA THR A 80 2.10 6.74 9.53
C THR A 80 2.62 8.11 9.14
N SER A 81 2.23 9.14 9.88
CA SER A 81 2.74 10.48 9.64
C SER A 81 4.08 10.66 10.33
N ILE A 82 5.07 11.21 9.62
CA ILE A 82 6.36 11.60 10.23
C ILE A 82 6.16 12.63 11.35
N LYS A 83 5.16 13.50 11.22
CA LYS A 83 4.85 14.53 12.24
C LYS A 83 4.12 13.96 13.45
N GLN A 84 3.35 12.89 13.26
CA GLN A 84 2.59 12.21 14.31
C GLN A 84 2.60 10.70 14.04
N PRO A 85 3.66 10.00 14.45
CA PRO A 85 3.73 8.56 14.25
C PRO A 85 2.59 7.89 15.04
N GLN A 86 1.78 7.10 14.35
CA GLN A 86 0.82 6.19 14.98
C GLN A 86 1.57 5.17 15.83
N SER A 87 1.20 5.09 17.11
CA SER A 87 1.81 4.19 18.11
C SER A 87 1.37 2.74 17.96
#